data_AF-A0A7I8INQ2-F1
#
_entry.id   AF-A0A7I8INQ2-F1
#
_cell.length_a   1.000
_cell.length_b   1.000
_cell.length_c   1.000
_cell.angle_alpha   90.00
_cell.angle_beta   90.00
_cell.angle_gamma   90.00
#
_symmetry.space_group_name_H-M   'P 1'
#
loop_
_entity.id
_entity.type
_entity.pdbx_description
1 polymer ?
#
loop_
_entity_poly.entity_id
_entity_poly.type
_entity_poly.pdbx_seq_one_letter_code
_entity_poly.pdbx_strand_id
1 'polypeptide(L)'
;MASKLSQVASQTRPMQHKKWPSGRTYATVKLRVLDVGGGTGYSTLGIVKHVDPENVTILDQSTHQLEKAREKEALKKCTIIEGDAENLPFPTDYADRYISAGWVLKPGGLACVIGPLYPTFWLSRFFADSWMLFPKKEEYISWFRNAGFEDIKVEIESPKWYRGTLRHGVIMGCWVTGVKKASGDSPLKLGPKSNTIHNSEGTLSFLARLIPGSFAAAYFVLISNYMWIKDMIYPKGVDI
;
A
#
# COMPACT_ATOMS: atom_id res chain seq x y z
N MET A 1 3.28 -10.28 7.63
CA MET A 1 2.91 -9.45 6.46
C MET A 1 2.49 -10.32 5.28
N ALA A 2 3.33 -11.23 4.77
CA ALA A 2 2.98 -12.13 3.66
C ALA A 2 1.78 -13.07 3.91
N SER A 3 1.56 -13.56 5.15
CA SER A 3 0.41 -14.41 5.48
C SER A 3 -0.91 -13.63 5.67
N LYS A 4 -0.84 -12.30 5.77
CA LYS A 4 -2.00 -11.40 5.83
C LYS A 4 -2.30 -10.78 4.47
N LEU A 5 -1.30 -10.59 3.61
CA LEU A 5 -1.50 -10.43 2.17
C LEU A 5 -2.16 -11.66 1.55
N SER A 6 -1.74 -12.88 1.95
CA SER A 6 -2.49 -14.09 1.59
C SER A 6 -3.88 -14.12 2.22
N GLN A 7 -4.05 -13.47 3.38
CA GLN A 7 -5.36 -13.28 4.00
C GLN A 7 -6.20 -12.22 3.30
N VAL A 8 -5.69 -11.18 2.64
CA VAL A 8 -6.46 -10.29 1.77
C VAL A 8 -6.81 -11.00 0.44
N ALA A 9 -5.87 -11.77 -0.11
CA ALA A 9 -6.10 -12.65 -1.25
C ALA A 9 -7.02 -13.85 -0.94
N SER A 10 -7.32 -14.13 0.34
CA SER A 10 -8.26 -15.20 0.77
C SER A 10 -9.46 -14.72 1.62
N GLN A 11 -9.44 -13.49 2.15
CA GLN A 11 -10.55 -12.73 2.77
C GLN A 11 -11.28 -11.88 1.74
N THR A 12 -10.73 -11.75 0.52
CA THR A 12 -11.54 -12.17 -0.63
C THR A 12 -11.94 -13.63 -0.44
N ARG A 13 -12.86 -13.90 0.49
CA ARG A 13 -13.73 -15.06 0.32
C ARG A 13 -14.20 -14.92 -1.14
N PRO A 14 -14.23 -15.99 -1.96
CA PRO A 14 -15.19 -15.96 -3.05
C PRO A 14 -16.49 -15.50 -2.38
N MET A 15 -17.10 -14.40 -2.84
CA MET A 15 -18.45 -14.07 -2.38
C MET A 15 -19.20 -15.39 -2.35
N GLN A 16 -19.45 -15.93 -1.15
CA GLN A 16 -19.87 -17.31 -1.04
C GLN A 16 -21.14 -17.40 -1.86
N HIS A 17 -21.05 -18.18 -2.95
CA HIS A 17 -22.17 -18.53 -3.79
C HIS A 17 -23.06 -17.37 -4.28
N LYS A 18 -22.52 -16.17 -4.52
CA LYS A 18 -23.24 -15.19 -5.36
C LYS A 18 -22.71 -15.28 -6.79
N LYS A 19 -23.38 -16.10 -7.59
CA LYS A 19 -23.36 -15.99 -9.06
C LYS A 19 -23.52 -14.51 -9.41
N TRP A 20 -22.66 -13.96 -10.25
CA TRP A 20 -23.05 -12.78 -11.02
C TRP A 20 -24.35 -13.13 -11.78
N PRO A 21 -25.24 -12.17 -12.10
CA PRO A 21 -26.40 -12.44 -12.95
C PRO A 21 -26.07 -13.18 -14.28
N SER A 22 -24.79 -13.25 -14.67
CA SER A 22 -24.27 -13.98 -15.84
C SER A 22 -23.76 -15.41 -15.57
N GLY A 23 -23.79 -15.91 -14.33
CA GLY A 23 -23.44 -17.29 -14.00
C GLY A 23 -21.95 -17.67 -13.96
N ARG A 24 -21.00 -16.73 -14.10
CA ARG A 24 -19.56 -17.05 -14.05
C ARG A 24 -19.02 -17.24 -12.62
N THR A 25 -18.25 -18.31 -12.41
CA THR A 25 -17.50 -18.60 -11.18
C THR A 25 -16.11 -17.96 -11.20
N TYR A 26 -15.55 -17.61 -10.02
CA TYR A 26 -14.22 -16.99 -9.90
C TYR A 26 -13.07 -17.86 -10.45
N ALA A 27 -13.25 -19.18 -10.56
CA ALA A 27 -12.23 -20.13 -11.04
C ALA A 27 -11.91 -20.04 -12.55
N THR A 28 -12.65 -19.23 -13.32
CA THR A 28 -12.57 -19.20 -14.80
C THR A 28 -12.02 -17.90 -15.40
N VAL A 29 -11.52 -16.96 -14.60
CA VAL A 29 -10.97 -15.68 -15.11
C VAL A 29 -9.48 -15.60 -14.81
N LYS A 30 -8.64 -15.59 -15.85
CA LYS A 30 -7.22 -15.18 -15.74
C LYS A 30 -7.18 -13.72 -15.28
N LEU A 31 -6.96 -13.50 -13.99
CA LEU A 31 -6.89 -12.17 -13.39
C LEU A 31 -5.60 -11.48 -13.80
N ARG A 32 -5.69 -10.30 -14.43
CA ARG A 32 -4.54 -9.44 -14.67
C ARG A 32 -4.30 -8.54 -13.45
N VAL A 33 -3.13 -8.67 -12.85
CA VAL A 33 -2.73 -7.92 -11.65
C VAL A 33 -1.63 -6.94 -11.99
N LEU A 34 -1.80 -5.68 -11.60
CA LEU A 34 -0.78 -4.64 -11.73
C LEU A 34 -0.32 -4.19 -10.34
N ASP A 35 0.97 -4.33 -10.07
CA ASP A 35 1.65 -3.92 -8.84
C ASP A 35 2.53 -2.70 -9.13
N VAL A 36 2.04 -1.51 -8.78
CA VAL A 36 2.70 -0.23 -9.08
C VAL A 36 3.47 0.26 -7.85
N GLY A 37 4.71 0.70 -8.05
CA GLY A 37 5.65 0.90 -6.94
C GLY A 37 6.07 -0.42 -6.31
N GLY A 38 6.17 -1.49 -7.10
CA GLY A 38 6.44 -2.84 -6.60
C GLY A 38 7.86 -3.02 -6.04
N GLY A 39 8.79 -2.10 -6.32
CA GLY A 39 10.16 -2.08 -5.83
C GLY A 39 10.87 -3.42 -6.03
N THR A 40 11.49 -3.93 -4.96
CA THR A 40 12.12 -5.27 -4.97
C THR A 40 11.15 -6.44 -5.19
N GLY A 41 9.84 -6.21 -5.29
CA GLY A 41 8.83 -7.25 -5.48
C GLY A 41 8.46 -8.01 -4.21
N TYR A 42 8.71 -7.45 -3.01
CA TYR A 42 8.39 -8.12 -1.74
C TYR A 42 6.89 -8.42 -1.60
N SER A 43 6.04 -7.44 -1.90
CA SER A 43 4.58 -7.62 -1.92
C SER A 43 4.15 -8.59 -3.01
N THR A 44 4.78 -8.50 -4.18
CA THR A 44 4.50 -9.36 -5.35
C THR A 44 4.73 -10.84 -5.04
N LEU A 45 5.72 -11.20 -4.21
CA LEU A 45 5.92 -12.57 -3.74
C LEU A 45 4.69 -13.14 -3.00
N GLY A 46 3.88 -12.29 -2.38
CA GLY A 46 2.60 -12.68 -1.80
C GLY A 46 1.51 -12.92 -2.86
N ILE A 47 1.49 -12.08 -3.90
CA ILE A 47 0.51 -12.14 -5.00
C ILE A 47 0.67 -13.43 -5.81
N VAL A 48 1.90 -13.77 -6.20
CA VAL A 48 2.19 -14.92 -7.07
C VAL A 48 1.90 -16.29 -6.44
N LYS A 49 1.56 -16.31 -5.14
CA LYS A 49 1.05 -17.52 -4.47
C LYS A 49 -0.41 -17.83 -4.81
N HIS A 50 -1.12 -16.83 -5.32
CA HIS A 50 -2.57 -16.90 -5.57
C HIS A 50 -2.93 -16.56 -7.02
N VAL A 51 -2.00 -15.99 -7.78
CA VAL A 51 -2.17 -15.60 -9.18
C VAL A 51 -0.97 -16.09 -9.95
N ASP A 52 -1.20 -16.67 -11.14
CA ASP A 52 -0.09 -17.09 -12.00
C ASP A 52 0.82 -15.90 -12.29
N PRO A 53 2.14 -16.02 -12.08
CA PRO A 53 3.09 -14.93 -12.28
C PRO A 53 3.00 -14.27 -13.66
N GLU A 54 2.66 -15.03 -14.69
CA GLU A 54 2.51 -14.56 -16.08
C GLU A 54 1.39 -13.52 -16.25
N ASN A 55 0.46 -13.45 -15.29
CA ASN A 55 -0.60 -12.45 -15.28
C ASN A 55 -0.31 -11.25 -14.37
N VAL A 56 0.90 -11.19 -13.79
CA VAL A 56 1.32 -10.13 -12.86
C VAL A 56 2.33 -9.22 -13.56
N THR A 57 2.05 -7.92 -13.51
CA THR A 57 2.97 -6.87 -13.97
C THR A 57 3.44 -6.05 -12.78
N ILE A 58 4.76 -5.92 -12.61
CA ILE A 58 5.41 -5.05 -11.63
C ILE A 58 5.87 -3.79 -12.36
N LEU A 59 5.52 -2.60 -11.85
CA LEU A 59 6.01 -1.33 -12.34
C LEU A 59 6.68 -0.55 -11.21
N ASP A 60 7.88 -0.03 -11.43
CA ASP A 60 8.57 0.85 -10.48
C ASP A 60 9.50 1.82 -11.22
N GLN A 61 9.77 2.99 -10.65
CA GLN A 61 10.68 3.97 -11.24
C GLN A 61 12.17 3.67 -10.96
N SER A 62 12.47 2.81 -9.99
CA SER A 62 13.84 2.54 -9.54
C SER A 62 14.41 1.29 -10.19
N THR A 63 15.32 1.49 -11.15
CA THR A 63 16.04 0.40 -11.83
C THR A 63 16.70 -0.57 -10.82
N HIS A 64 17.39 -0.04 -9.82
CA HIS A 64 18.09 -0.85 -8.81
C HIS A 64 17.15 -1.70 -7.94
N GLN A 65 15.94 -1.20 -7.66
CA GLN A 65 14.93 -2.00 -6.94
C GLN A 65 14.41 -3.14 -7.84
N LEU A 66 14.15 -2.85 -9.11
CA LEU A 66 13.67 -3.83 -10.08
C LEU A 66 14.70 -4.92 -10.39
N GLU A 67 16.00 -4.62 -10.37
CA GLU A 67 17.08 -5.63 -10.46
C GLU A 67 16.93 -6.70 -9.38
N LYS A 68 16.75 -6.28 -8.11
CA LYS A 68 16.49 -7.20 -6.99
C LYS A 68 15.18 -7.99 -7.14
N ALA A 69 14.20 -7.43 -7.84
CA ALA A 69 12.97 -8.17 -8.17
C ALA A 69 13.25 -9.28 -9.20
N ARG A 70 14.05 -8.98 -10.24
CA ARG A 70 14.43 -9.94 -11.31
C ARG A 70 15.26 -11.11 -10.82
N GLU A 71 16.06 -10.93 -9.77
CA GLU A 71 16.84 -11.99 -9.14
C GLU A 71 15.96 -13.08 -8.48
N LYS A 72 14.69 -12.79 -8.17
CA LYS A 72 13.82 -13.71 -7.44
C LYS A 72 13.17 -14.71 -8.39
N GLU A 73 13.47 -15.99 -8.21
CA GLU A 73 12.91 -17.10 -9.01
C GLU A 73 11.38 -17.05 -9.18
N ALA A 74 10.66 -16.78 -8.09
CA ALA A 74 9.19 -16.72 -8.10
C ALA A 74 8.62 -15.56 -8.94
N LEU A 75 9.43 -14.54 -9.27
CA LEU A 75 9.03 -13.36 -10.02
C LEU A 75 9.52 -13.36 -11.47
N LYS A 76 10.35 -14.33 -11.89
CA LYS A 76 10.92 -14.39 -13.24
C LYS A 76 9.89 -14.39 -14.37
N LYS A 77 8.72 -14.94 -14.09
CA LYS A 77 7.59 -15.01 -15.02
C LYS A 77 6.68 -13.78 -14.97
N CYS A 78 6.87 -12.87 -14.01
CA CYS A 78 6.17 -11.60 -13.98
C CYS A 78 6.70 -10.67 -15.09
N THR A 79 5.84 -9.82 -15.62
CA THR A 79 6.29 -8.72 -16.46
C THR A 79 6.85 -7.63 -15.54
N ILE A 80 8.07 -7.15 -15.76
CA ILE A 80 8.71 -6.11 -14.92
C ILE A 80 9.06 -4.91 -15.79
N ILE A 81 8.46 -3.77 -15.49
CA ILE A 81 8.54 -2.53 -16.27
C ILE A 81 9.13 -1.41 -15.42
N GLU A 82 10.11 -0.70 -15.96
CA GLU A 82 10.52 0.58 -15.40
C GLU A 82 9.57 1.67 -15.87
N GLY A 83 8.97 2.42 -14.95
CA GLY A 83 7.99 3.44 -15.30
C GLY A 83 7.52 4.28 -14.13
N ASP A 84 6.85 5.38 -14.46
CA ASP A 84 6.29 6.33 -13.50
C ASP A 84 4.83 5.96 -13.15
N ALA A 85 4.53 5.87 -11.86
CA ALA A 85 3.18 5.59 -11.35
C ALA A 85 2.16 6.67 -11.74
N GLU A 86 2.61 7.91 -11.94
CA GLU A 86 1.76 9.03 -12.38
C GLU A 86 1.57 9.07 -13.91
N ASN A 87 2.33 8.28 -14.67
CA ASN A 87 2.24 8.18 -16.13
C ASN A 87 2.32 6.72 -16.59
N LEU A 88 1.28 5.95 -16.25
CA LEU A 88 1.23 4.53 -16.51
C LEU A 88 1.17 4.22 -18.02
N PRO A 89 2.00 3.29 -18.53
CA PRO A 89 2.01 2.88 -19.94
C PRO A 89 0.89 1.87 -20.27
N PHE A 90 -0.26 2.00 -19.62
CA PHE A 90 -1.40 1.10 -19.80
C PHE A 90 -2.65 1.90 -20.16
N PRO A 91 -3.48 1.38 -21.07
CA PRO A 91 -4.76 2.01 -21.36
C PRO A 91 -5.69 1.94 -20.14
N THR A 92 -6.70 2.79 -20.13
CA THR A 92 -7.83 2.68 -19.19
C THR A 92 -8.48 1.31 -19.31
N ASP A 93 -8.98 0.79 -18.18
CA ASP A 93 -9.62 -0.54 -18.09
C ASP A 93 -8.69 -1.72 -18.47
N TYR A 94 -7.41 -1.64 -18.11
CA TYR A 94 -6.42 -2.66 -18.40
C TYR A 94 -6.38 -3.82 -17.39
N ALA A 95 -6.43 -3.53 -16.08
CA ALA A 95 -6.18 -4.51 -15.01
C ALA A 95 -7.44 -4.91 -14.24
N ASP A 96 -7.49 -6.15 -13.73
CA ASP A 96 -8.57 -6.64 -12.86
C ASP A 96 -8.29 -6.33 -11.38
N ARG A 97 -7.00 -6.27 -11.01
CA ARG A 97 -6.52 -5.94 -9.66
C ARG A 97 -5.36 -4.96 -9.75
N TYR A 98 -5.32 -4.04 -8.80
CA TYR A 98 -4.28 -3.02 -8.71
C TYR A 98 -3.79 -2.89 -7.26
N ILE A 99 -2.47 -2.80 -7.08
CA ILE A 99 -1.84 -2.50 -5.78
C ILE A 99 -1.10 -1.16 -5.86
N SER A 100 -1.27 -0.33 -4.83
CA SER A 100 -0.73 1.04 -4.65
C SER A 100 -1.55 2.20 -5.28
N ALA A 101 -2.86 1.99 -5.50
CA ALA A 101 -3.84 2.89 -6.16
C ALA A 101 -3.48 3.46 -7.55
N GLY A 102 -4.36 3.23 -8.53
CA GLY A 102 -4.27 3.80 -9.87
C GLY A 102 -5.58 3.65 -10.64
N TRP A 103 -5.70 4.36 -11.77
CA TRP A 103 -6.95 4.52 -12.52
C TRP A 103 -7.19 3.46 -13.62
N VAL A 104 -6.19 2.63 -13.94
CA VAL A 104 -6.19 1.67 -15.07
C VAL A 104 -6.97 0.37 -14.81
N LEU A 105 -7.82 0.34 -13.80
CA LEU A 105 -8.67 -0.81 -13.47
C LEU A 105 -9.86 -0.91 -14.42
N LYS A 106 -10.30 -2.14 -14.72
CA LYS A 106 -11.58 -2.42 -15.41
C LYS A 106 -12.79 -2.12 -14.51
N PRO A 107 -14.00 -1.99 -15.09
CA PRO A 107 -15.24 -2.10 -14.33
C PRO A 107 -15.31 -3.42 -13.54
N GLY A 108 -15.66 -3.33 -12.26
CA GLY A 108 -15.61 -4.42 -11.28
C GLY A 108 -14.21 -4.73 -10.74
N GLY A 109 -13.18 -4.00 -11.18
CA GLY A 109 -11.81 -4.14 -10.69
C GLY A 109 -11.63 -3.65 -9.26
N LEU A 110 -10.65 -4.21 -8.55
CA LEU A 110 -10.36 -3.88 -7.14
C LEU A 110 -9.02 -3.17 -7.03
N ALA A 111 -9.02 -1.96 -6.46
CA ALA A 111 -7.83 -1.25 -6.02
C ALA A 111 -7.51 -1.60 -4.56
N CYS A 112 -6.22 -1.69 -4.24
CA CYS A 112 -5.70 -1.82 -2.89
C CYS A 112 -4.54 -0.84 -2.68
N VAL A 113 -4.55 -0.08 -1.58
CA VAL A 113 -3.42 0.74 -1.12
C VAL A 113 -3.00 0.23 0.24
N ILE A 114 -1.69 0.13 0.45
CA ILE A 114 -1.11 -0.19 1.76
C ILE A 114 -0.31 1.03 2.18
N GLY A 115 -0.57 1.53 3.39
CA GLY A 115 0.10 2.73 3.85
C GLY A 115 0.10 2.89 5.37
N PRO A 116 0.95 3.79 5.88
CA PRO A 116 0.98 4.14 7.29
C PRO A 116 -0.28 4.93 7.67
N LEU A 117 -0.72 4.76 8.91
CA LEU A 117 -1.84 5.51 9.48
C LEU A 117 -1.32 6.55 10.46
N TYR A 118 -1.93 7.72 10.44
CA TYR A 118 -1.63 8.81 11.35
C TYR A 118 -1.66 8.37 12.82
N PRO A 119 -0.59 8.64 13.61
CA PRO A 119 -0.50 8.18 14.97
C PRO A 119 -1.43 8.95 15.92
N THR A 120 -1.66 8.37 17.08
CA THR A 120 -2.61 8.84 18.10
C THR A 120 -1.95 9.61 19.24
N PHE A 121 -0.71 9.28 19.59
CA PHE A 121 0.05 9.95 20.65
C PHE A 121 0.62 11.28 20.16
N TRP A 122 0.57 12.32 21.00
CA TRP A 122 0.90 13.69 20.61
C TRP A 122 2.33 13.85 20.08
N LEU A 123 3.32 13.19 20.69
CA LEU A 123 4.72 13.30 20.27
C LEU A 123 4.95 12.57 18.94
N SER A 124 4.27 11.45 18.73
CA SER A 124 4.31 10.72 17.46
C SER A 124 3.65 11.52 16.34
N ARG A 125 2.56 12.24 16.65
CA ARG A 125 1.91 13.18 15.72
C ARG A 125 2.85 14.29 15.31
N PHE A 126 3.51 14.92 16.28
CA PHE A 126 4.50 15.96 16.02
C PHE A 126 5.57 15.49 15.00
N PHE A 127 6.16 14.31 15.21
CA PHE A 127 7.15 13.77 14.26
C PHE A 127 6.55 13.34 12.92
N ALA A 128 5.32 12.81 12.92
CA ALA A 128 4.61 12.46 11.69
C ALA A 128 4.32 13.71 10.84
N ASP A 129 3.79 14.77 11.45
CA ASP A 129 3.47 16.03 10.77
C ASP A 129 4.74 16.77 10.28
N SER A 130 5.83 16.69 11.04
CA SER A 130 7.07 17.41 10.71
C SER A 130 7.87 16.77 9.57
N TRP A 131 7.74 15.46 9.35
CA TRP A 131 8.64 14.74 8.44
C TRP A 131 7.98 13.67 7.58
N MET A 132 7.00 12.92 8.11
CA MET A 132 6.53 11.68 7.47
C MET A 132 5.18 11.81 6.75
N LEU A 133 4.43 12.88 7.02
CA LEU A 133 3.15 13.23 6.38
C LEU A 133 2.17 12.05 6.31
N PHE A 134 1.99 11.33 7.43
CA PHE A 134 1.13 10.16 7.46
C PHE A 134 -0.35 10.52 7.32
N PRO A 135 -1.08 9.92 6.38
CA PRO A 135 -2.48 10.25 6.19
C PRO A 135 -3.36 9.68 7.30
N LYS A 136 -4.45 10.38 7.57
CA LYS A 136 -5.56 9.88 8.39
C LYS A 136 -6.39 8.87 7.60
N LYS A 137 -7.14 8.05 8.32
CA LYS A 137 -8.07 7.06 7.74
C LYS A 137 -9.06 7.72 6.80
N GLU A 138 -9.58 8.87 7.21
CA GLU A 138 -10.59 9.64 6.47
C GLU A 138 -10.03 10.20 5.17
N GLU A 139 -8.73 10.53 5.14
CA GLU A 139 -8.04 11.01 3.93
C GLU A 139 -7.93 9.89 2.90
N TYR A 140 -7.52 8.68 3.32
CA TYR A 140 -7.54 7.53 2.41
C TYR A 140 -8.93 7.27 1.81
N ILE A 141 -9.98 7.32 2.63
CA ILE A 141 -11.36 7.13 2.15
C ILE A 141 -11.75 8.24 1.17
N SER A 142 -11.40 9.49 1.48
CA SER A 142 -11.65 10.64 0.63
C SER A 142 -10.95 10.48 -0.72
N TRP A 143 -9.68 10.07 -0.75
CA TRP A 143 -8.93 9.84 -1.99
C TRP A 143 -9.58 8.78 -2.87
N PHE A 144 -9.96 7.63 -2.30
CA PHE A 144 -10.67 6.58 -3.05
C PHE A 144 -12.00 7.09 -3.59
N ARG A 145 -12.79 7.78 -2.77
CA ARG A 145 -14.10 8.30 -3.19
C ARG A 145 -13.95 9.33 -4.31
N ASN A 146 -13.01 10.27 -4.16
CA ASN A 146 -12.76 11.32 -5.15
C ASN A 146 -12.19 10.75 -6.46
N ALA A 147 -11.47 9.62 -6.39
CA ALA A 147 -11.02 8.87 -7.56
C ALA A 147 -12.11 7.97 -8.19
N GLY A 148 -13.36 8.02 -7.71
CA GLY A 148 -14.49 7.29 -8.28
C GLY A 148 -14.61 5.83 -7.83
N PHE A 149 -13.93 5.43 -6.75
CA PHE A 149 -14.08 4.10 -6.17
C PHE A 149 -15.29 4.02 -5.22
N GLU A 150 -15.96 2.88 -5.24
CA GLU A 150 -17.07 2.53 -4.36
C GLU A 150 -16.71 1.32 -3.49
N ASP A 151 -17.62 0.93 -2.57
CA ASP A 151 -17.43 -0.19 -1.64
C ASP A 151 -16.10 -0.11 -0.84
N ILE A 152 -15.74 1.10 -0.42
CA ILE A 152 -14.45 1.40 0.21
C ILE A 152 -14.37 0.71 1.58
N LYS A 153 -13.32 -0.08 1.79
CA LYS A 153 -13.02 -0.73 3.07
C LYS A 153 -11.63 -0.36 3.53
N VAL A 154 -11.51 -0.04 4.81
CA VAL A 154 -10.23 0.20 5.47
C VAL A 154 -10.09 -0.81 6.59
N GLU A 155 -9.01 -1.58 6.58
CA GLU A 155 -8.63 -2.40 7.74
C GLU A 155 -7.26 -1.96 8.24
N ILE A 156 -7.12 -1.99 9.57
CA ILE A 156 -5.94 -1.53 10.28
C ILE A 156 -5.17 -2.76 10.73
N GLU A 157 -3.87 -2.75 10.48
CA GLU A 157 -2.95 -3.80 10.84
C GLU A 157 -1.97 -3.31 11.90
N SER A 158 -2.17 -3.79 13.14
CA SER A 158 -1.16 -3.70 14.22
C SER A 158 -0.35 -4.98 14.30
N PRO A 159 0.95 -4.87 14.66
CA PRO A 159 1.68 -6.00 15.22
C PRO A 159 0.97 -6.60 16.45
N LYS A 160 1.00 -7.93 16.60
CA LYS A 160 0.30 -8.62 17.70
C LYS A 160 0.79 -8.19 19.09
N TRP A 161 2.08 -7.87 19.22
CA TRP A 161 2.71 -7.38 20.46
C TRP A 161 2.17 -6.02 20.92
N TYR A 162 1.35 -5.36 20.10
CA TYR A 162 0.69 -4.11 20.46
C TYR A 162 -0.58 -4.32 21.30
N ARG A 163 -1.10 -5.56 21.36
CA ARG A 163 -2.31 -5.95 22.11
C ARG A 163 -3.53 -5.03 21.91
N GLY A 164 -3.60 -4.35 20.77
CA GLY A 164 -4.68 -3.43 20.42
C GLY A 164 -4.56 -2.02 21.01
N THR A 165 -3.54 -1.70 21.80
CA THR A 165 -3.45 -0.41 22.49
C THR A 165 -2.86 0.68 21.61
N LEU A 166 -3.69 1.50 20.99
CA LEU A 166 -3.27 2.67 20.21
C LEU A 166 -2.57 3.78 21.02
N ARG A 167 -2.42 3.70 22.36
CA ARG A 167 -1.99 4.84 23.18
C ARG A 167 -0.53 5.27 23.00
N HIS A 168 0.33 4.38 22.51
CA HIS A 168 1.77 4.62 22.45
C HIS A 168 2.20 5.34 21.16
N GLY A 169 1.33 5.46 20.15
CA GLY A 169 1.62 6.26 18.95
C GLY A 169 2.61 5.64 17.97
N VAL A 170 2.83 4.33 18.03
CA VAL A 170 3.52 3.59 16.97
C VAL A 170 2.73 3.75 15.65
N ILE A 171 3.46 3.82 14.54
CA ILE A 171 2.86 3.89 13.20
C ILE A 171 2.16 2.58 12.91
N MET A 172 0.87 2.67 12.67
CA MET A 172 0.04 1.53 12.34
C MET A 172 -0.02 1.39 10.81
N GLY A 173 -0.01 0.17 10.30
CA GLY A 173 -0.31 -0.05 8.89
C GLY A 173 -1.82 -0.03 8.67
N CYS A 174 -2.26 0.38 7.50
CA CYS A 174 -3.60 0.11 7.02
C CYS A 174 -3.56 -0.40 5.59
N TRP A 175 -4.58 -1.16 5.21
CA TRP A 175 -4.89 -1.40 3.81
C TRP A 175 -6.28 -0.88 3.50
N VAL A 176 -6.38 -0.20 2.36
CA VAL A 176 -7.59 0.43 1.87
C VAL A 176 -7.92 -0.18 0.53
N THR A 177 -9.15 -0.66 0.39
CA THR A 177 -9.63 -1.26 -0.85
C THR A 177 -10.85 -0.52 -1.36
N GLY A 178 -11.04 -0.52 -2.68
CA GLY A 178 -12.21 0.05 -3.34
C GLY A 178 -12.43 -0.55 -4.72
N VAL A 179 -13.68 -0.55 -5.17
CA VAL A 179 -14.13 -1.16 -6.42
C VAL A 179 -14.41 -0.07 -7.44
N LYS A 180 -13.85 -0.20 -8.65
CA LYS A 180 -14.20 0.67 -9.78
C LYS A 180 -15.49 0.14 -10.41
N LYS A 181 -16.61 0.86 -10.34
CA LYS A 181 -17.90 0.36 -10.88
C LYS A 181 -18.10 0.64 -12.36
N ALA A 182 -17.68 1.82 -12.81
CA ALA A 182 -17.86 2.27 -14.19
C ALA A 182 -16.57 2.17 -15.00
N SER A 183 -16.72 2.11 -16.32
CA SER A 183 -15.62 2.20 -17.29
C SER A 183 -15.20 3.67 -17.44
N GLY A 184 -13.97 3.88 -17.92
CA GLY A 184 -13.44 5.21 -18.20
C GLY A 184 -12.50 5.74 -17.13
N ASP A 185 -12.05 6.97 -17.32
CA ASP A 185 -11.02 7.58 -16.48
C ASP A 185 -11.55 8.00 -15.11
N SER A 186 -10.62 8.19 -14.17
CA SER A 186 -10.95 8.75 -12.86
C SER A 186 -11.61 10.13 -13.03
N PRO A 187 -12.70 10.42 -12.28
CA PRO A 187 -13.28 11.76 -12.26
C PRO A 187 -12.36 12.78 -11.57
N LEU A 188 -11.36 12.32 -10.82
CA LEU A 188 -10.39 13.17 -10.15
C LEU A 188 -9.50 13.86 -11.19
N LYS A 189 -9.63 15.19 -11.28
CA LYS A 189 -8.71 16.03 -12.03
C LYS A 189 -7.56 16.42 -11.11
N LEU A 190 -6.41 15.80 -11.34
CA LEU A 190 -5.17 16.19 -10.66
C LEU A 190 -4.68 17.53 -11.22
N GLY A 191 -4.10 18.35 -10.35
CA GLY A 191 -3.41 19.56 -10.77
C GLY A 191 -2.17 19.27 -11.61
N PRO A 192 -1.50 20.31 -12.14
CA PRO A 192 -0.22 20.12 -12.83
C PRO A 192 0.76 19.40 -11.91
N LYS A 193 1.53 18.46 -12.49
CA LYS A 193 2.54 17.69 -11.78
C LYS A 193 3.50 18.64 -11.07
N SER A 194 3.55 18.56 -9.75
CA SER A 194 4.49 19.32 -8.91
C SER A 194 5.88 18.67 -8.95
N ASN A 195 6.47 18.54 -10.13
CA ASN A 195 7.83 18.00 -10.26
C ASN A 195 8.81 19.11 -10.59
N THR A 196 9.27 19.77 -9.53
CA THR A 196 10.51 20.56 -9.58
C THR A 196 11.41 20.12 -8.43
N ILE A 197 11.89 18.87 -8.46
CA ILE A 197 13.13 18.52 -7.73
C ILE A 197 14.30 19.02 -8.58
N HIS A 198 14.35 20.33 -8.82
CA HIS A 198 15.53 21.01 -9.31
C HIS A 198 15.82 22.08 -8.29
N ASN A 199 16.58 21.71 -7.26
CA ASN A 199 17.43 22.62 -6.52
C ASN A 199 18.54 21.77 -5.89
N SER A 200 19.80 22.10 -6.17
CA SER A 200 20.89 21.72 -5.29
C SER A 200 20.58 22.36 -3.93
N GLU A 201 20.06 21.58 -2.99
CA GLU A 201 19.81 22.10 -1.65
C GLU A 201 21.14 22.55 -1.04
N GLY A 202 21.23 23.82 -0.65
CA GLY A 202 22.39 24.29 0.11
C GLY A 202 22.55 23.45 1.38
N THR A 203 23.80 23.24 1.82
CA THR A 203 24.14 22.41 2.99
C THR A 203 23.28 22.72 4.22
N LEU A 204 22.91 23.98 4.44
CA LEU A 204 22.04 24.39 5.54
C LEU A 204 20.61 23.86 5.40
N SER A 205 20.01 23.89 4.20
CA SER A 205 18.69 23.32 3.93
C SER A 205 18.71 21.81 4.12
N PHE A 206 19.76 21.17 3.60
CA PHE A 206 19.97 19.74 3.78
C PHE A 206 20.05 19.36 5.27
N LEU A 207 20.87 20.07 6.06
CA LEU A 207 20.98 19.83 7.51
C LEU A 207 19.68 20.13 8.26
N ALA A 208 18.98 21.22 7.90
CA ALA A 208 17.70 21.59 8.49
C ALA A 208 16.61 20.53 8.24
N ARG A 209 16.74 19.71 7.19
CA ARG A 209 15.89 18.56 6.93
C ARG A 209 16.41 17.28 7.59
N LEU A 210 17.70 16.99 7.43
CA LEU A 210 18.33 15.77 7.93
C LEU A 210 18.19 15.63 9.45
N ILE A 211 18.38 16.72 10.20
CA ILE A 211 18.38 16.68 11.67
C ILE A 211 16.99 16.29 12.21
N PRO A 212 15.89 17.03 11.92
CA PRO A 212 14.54 16.63 12.35
C PRO A 212 14.15 15.24 11.85
N GLY A 213 14.50 14.90 10.60
CA GLY A 213 14.24 13.56 10.04
C GLY A 213 14.93 12.45 10.80
N SER A 214 16.18 12.67 11.24
CA SER A 214 16.95 11.72 12.05
C SER A 214 16.35 11.54 13.45
N PHE A 215 15.91 12.63 14.09
CA PHE A 215 15.20 12.55 15.37
C PHE A 215 13.87 11.81 15.24
N ALA A 216 13.08 12.09 14.19
CA ALA A 216 11.84 11.38 13.92
C ALA A 216 12.08 9.87 13.70
N ALA A 217 13.08 9.52 12.89
CA ALA A 217 13.47 8.13 12.65
C ALA A 217 13.91 7.43 13.94
N ALA A 218 14.80 8.05 14.73
CA ALA A 218 15.26 7.51 16.01
C ALA A 218 14.09 7.30 16.98
N TYR A 219 13.17 8.27 17.07
CA TYR A 219 11.98 8.16 17.92
C TYR A 219 11.12 6.94 17.56
N PHE A 220 10.81 6.72 16.28
CA PHE A 220 10.00 5.58 15.86
C PHE A 220 10.72 4.23 16.01
N VAL A 221 12.04 4.20 15.91
CA VAL A 221 12.84 3.01 16.26
C VAL A 221 12.76 2.73 17.75
N LEU A 222 13.00 3.73 18.59
CA LEU A 222 13.00 3.58 20.05
C LEU A 222 11.65 3.13 20.58
N ILE A 223 10.55 3.71 20.11
CA ILE A 223 9.21 3.35 20.57
C ILE A 223 8.82 1.93 20.14
N SER A 224 9.25 1.49 18.95
CA SER A 224 9.03 0.13 18.47
C SER A 224 9.78 -0.89 19.34
N ASN A 225 11.05 -0.61 19.67
CA ASN A 225 11.85 -1.44 20.58
C ASN A 225 11.28 -1.45 22.00
N TYR A 226 10.87 -0.29 22.51
CA TYR A 226 10.21 -0.18 23.82
C TYR A 226 8.96 -1.06 23.88
N MET A 227 8.08 -0.99 22.88
CA MET A 227 6.86 -1.79 22.85
C MET A 227 7.15 -3.29 22.72
N TRP A 228 8.15 -3.66 21.93
CA TRP A 228 8.58 -5.05 21.81
C TRP A 228 9.11 -5.61 23.15
N ILE A 229 10.00 -4.87 23.83
CA ILE A 229 10.50 -5.24 25.16
C ILE A 229 9.36 -5.31 26.17
N LYS A 230 8.41 -4.35 26.12
CA LYS A 230 7.23 -4.32 26.98
C LYS A 230 6.38 -5.59 26.80
N ASP A 231 6.15 -6.05 25.57
CA ASP A 231 5.42 -7.29 25.32
C ASP A 231 6.14 -8.54 25.85
N MET A 232 7.47 -8.55 25.87
CA MET A 232 8.27 -9.63 26.44
C MET A 232 8.17 -9.70 27.97
N ILE A 233 8.02 -8.55 28.64
CA ILE A 233 8.02 -8.46 30.12
C ILE A 233 6.60 -8.60 30.68
N TYR A 234 5.58 -8.00 30.04
CA TYR A 234 4.23 -7.95 30.59
C TYR A 234 3.46 -9.26 30.35
N PRO A 235 2.73 -9.79 31.34
CA PRO A 235 1.93 -11.00 31.20
C PRO A 235 0.95 -10.93 30.03
N LYS A 236 0.83 -12.01 29.24
CA LYS A 236 -0.12 -12.08 28.12
C LYS A 236 -1.55 -11.94 28.62
N GLY A 237 -2.37 -11.15 27.91
CA GLY A 237 -3.78 -10.90 28.26
C GLY A 237 -4.03 -9.66 29.12
N VAL A 238 -2.98 -8.94 29.50
CA VAL A 238 -3.08 -7.60 30.11
C VAL A 238 -2.87 -6.55 29.03
N ASP A 239 -3.76 -5.55 28.98
CA ASP A 239 -3.60 -4.38 28.12
C ASP A 239 -2.34 -3.63 28.51
N ILE A 240 -1.47 -3.35 27.53
CA ILE A 240 -0.23 -2.60 27.70
C ILE A 240 -0.35 -1.22 27.16
#